data_AF-A0A537E5D0-F1
#
_entry.id   AF-A0A537E5D0-F1
#
_cell.length_a   1.000
_cell.length_b   1.000
_cell.length_c   1.000
_cell.angle_alpha   90.00
_cell.angle_beta   90.00
_cell.angle_gamma   90.00
#
_symmetry.space_group_name_H-M   'P 1'
#
loop_
_entity.id
_entity.type
_entity.pdbx_description
1 polymer ?
#
loop_
_entity_poly.entity_id
_entity_poly.type
_entity_poly.pdbx_seq_one_letter_code
_entity_poly.pdbx_strand_id
1 'polypeptide(L)'
;MTTREAAITREPDSIEIGPPKLTRFEKARVVGARALQISMGAPVLLDLKQDRLSPIDVALLELEEGVLPISIRRSLPDGTSQNIPLKWLLHPVEEEKKPRSKKEDE
;
A
#
# COMPACT_ATOMS: atom_id res chain seq x y z
N MET A 1 8.25 -15.86 -36.66
CA MET A 1 8.71 -15.36 -35.34
C MET A 1 7.70 -14.33 -34.89
N THR A 2 6.84 -14.65 -33.93
CA THR A 2 5.73 -13.79 -33.54
C THR A 2 6.18 -12.89 -32.40
N THR A 3 6.33 -11.60 -32.68
CA THR A 3 6.69 -10.58 -31.69
C THR A 3 5.49 -10.39 -30.75
N ARG A 4 5.61 -10.80 -29.49
CA ARG A 4 4.65 -10.45 -28.44
C ARG A 4 4.88 -8.98 -28.07
N GLU A 5 3.96 -8.11 -28.45
CA GLU A 5 3.90 -6.75 -27.90
C GLU A 5 3.80 -6.84 -26.39
N ALA A 6 4.77 -6.25 -25.71
CA ALA A 6 4.76 -6.12 -24.26
C ALA A 6 3.51 -5.34 -23.86
N ALA A 7 2.62 -5.97 -23.08
CA ALA A 7 1.43 -5.34 -22.54
C ALA A 7 1.86 -4.14 -21.70
N ILE A 8 1.66 -2.93 -22.24
CA ILE A 8 1.82 -1.67 -21.52
C ILE A 8 0.73 -1.67 -20.44
N THR A 9 1.07 -2.08 -19.23
CA THR A 9 0.21 -1.92 -18.05
C THR A 9 0.15 -0.43 -17.75
N ARG A 10 -0.87 0.25 -18.28
CA ARG A 10 -1.25 1.59 -17.82
C ARG A 10 -1.58 1.46 -16.34
N GLU A 11 -0.78 2.07 -15.47
CA GLU A 11 -1.18 2.23 -14.07
C GLU A 11 -2.48 3.04 -14.07
N PRO A 12 -3.55 2.59 -13.39
CA PRO A 12 -4.84 3.26 -13.44
C PRO A 12 -4.73 4.63 -12.78
N ASP A 13 -5.05 5.73 -13.47
CA ASP A 13 -4.82 7.10 -12.97
C ASP A 13 -5.54 7.44 -11.65
N SER A 14 -6.48 6.61 -11.19
CA SER A 14 -7.24 6.81 -9.95
C SER A 14 -7.67 5.51 -9.26
N ILE A 15 -7.85 5.55 -7.93
CA ILE A 15 -8.48 4.47 -7.16
C ILE A 15 -9.99 4.53 -7.38
N GLU A 16 -10.55 3.54 -8.07
CA GLU A 16 -11.97 3.46 -8.41
C GLU A 16 -12.72 2.54 -7.44
N ILE A 17 -12.06 1.49 -6.94
CA ILE A 17 -12.68 0.48 -6.08
C ILE A 17 -12.25 0.67 -4.62
N GLY A 18 -13.24 0.95 -3.78
CA GLY A 18 -13.07 1.06 -2.33
C GLY A 18 -12.46 2.41 -1.89
N PRO A 19 -12.19 2.57 -0.59
CA PRO A 19 -11.71 3.85 -0.06
C PRO A 19 -10.25 4.13 -0.48
N PRO A 20 -9.85 5.41 -0.64
CA PRO A 20 -8.49 5.80 -1.04
C PRO A 20 -7.49 5.72 0.14
N LYS A 21 -7.63 4.69 0.98
CA LYS A 21 -6.76 4.41 2.12
C LYS A 21 -6.63 2.91 2.32
N LEU A 22 -5.51 2.51 2.93
CA LEU A 22 -5.30 1.13 3.33
C LEU A 22 -6.29 0.74 4.44
N THR A 23 -7.10 -0.29 4.21
CA THR A 23 -8.03 -0.78 5.23
C THR A 23 -7.28 -1.56 6.32
N ARG A 24 -7.88 -1.68 7.51
CA ARG A 24 -7.29 -2.44 8.63
C ARG A 24 -7.05 -3.91 8.27
N PHE A 25 -7.92 -4.49 7.45
CA PHE A 25 -7.80 -5.88 6.98
C PHE A 25 -6.65 -6.05 5.99
N GLU A 26 -6.53 -5.12 5.04
CA GLU A 26 -5.42 -5.10 4.09
C GLU A 26 -4.09 -4.90 4.82
N LYS A 27 -4.01 -3.93 5.76
CA LYS A 27 -2.83 -3.71 6.61
C LYS A 27 -2.43 -5.00 7.35
N ALA A 28 -3.37 -5.62 8.05
CA ALA A 28 -3.10 -6.86 8.78
C ALA A 28 -2.62 -8.00 7.86
N ARG A 29 -3.23 -8.14 6.67
CA ARG A 29 -2.86 -9.18 5.70
C ARG A 29 -1.45 -8.96 5.14
N VAL A 30 -1.12 -7.72 4.79
CA VAL A 30 0.21 -7.34 4.28
C VAL A 30 1.28 -7.60 5.32
N VAL A 31 1.08 -7.11 6.56
CA VAL A 31 2.03 -7.32 7.66
C VAL A 31 2.21 -8.81 7.95
N GLY A 32 1.11 -9.57 8.03
CA GLY A 32 1.19 -11.00 8.30
C GLY A 32 1.93 -11.78 7.21
N ALA A 33 1.65 -11.49 5.93
CA ALA A 33 2.36 -12.11 4.81
C ALA A 33 3.84 -11.74 4.80
N ARG A 34 4.17 -10.46 5.07
CA ARG A 34 5.56 -9.99 5.08
C ARG A 34 6.35 -10.53 6.27
N ALA A 35 5.75 -10.56 7.46
CA ALA A 35 6.37 -11.16 8.65
C ALA A 35 6.67 -12.65 8.45
N LEU A 36 5.78 -13.38 7.76
CA LEU A 36 6.04 -14.77 7.38
C LEU A 36 7.26 -14.89 6.45
N GLN A 37 7.36 -14.04 5.42
CA GLN A 37 8.52 -14.03 4.53
C GLN A 37 9.82 -13.81 5.30
N ILE A 38 9.87 -12.81 6.18
CA ILE A 38 11.04 -12.51 7.01
C ILE A 38 11.38 -13.70 7.92
N SER A 39 10.36 -14.34 8.51
CA SER A 39 10.54 -15.52 9.35
C SER A 39 11.12 -16.72 8.57
N MET A 40 10.87 -16.78 7.27
CA MET A 40 11.43 -17.78 6.35
C MET A 40 12.80 -17.37 5.77
N GLY A 41 13.41 -16.29 6.27
CA GLY A 41 14.74 -15.81 5.85
C GLY A 41 14.72 -14.96 4.58
N ALA A 42 13.57 -14.40 4.19
CA ALA A 42 13.54 -13.42 3.10
C ALA A 42 14.32 -12.15 3.47
N PRO A 43 14.97 -11.49 2.50
CA PRO A 43 15.74 -10.27 2.76
C PRO A 43 14.83 -9.13 3.22
N VAL A 44 15.30 -8.42 4.24
CA VAL A 44 14.72 -7.16 4.73
C VAL A 44 15.19 -6.02 3.83
N LEU A 45 14.28 -5.13 3.43
CA LEU A 45 14.52 -4.03 2.50
C LEU A 45 15.01 -2.76 3.20
N LEU A 46 14.83 -2.67 4.52
CA LEU A 46 15.24 -1.52 5.34
C LEU A 46 16.55 -1.83 6.09
N ASP A 47 17.46 -0.85 6.14
CA ASP A 47 18.65 -0.91 6.99
C ASP A 47 18.27 -0.62 8.45
N LEU A 48 17.99 -1.68 9.19
CA LEU A 48 17.63 -1.61 10.60
C LEU A 48 18.90 -1.51 11.47
N LYS A 49 19.00 -0.47 12.30
CA LYS A 49 20.12 -0.26 13.23
C LYS A 49 20.05 -1.14 14.50
N GLN A 50 18.99 -1.91 14.68
CA GLN A 50 18.73 -2.67 15.91
C GLN A 50 18.74 -4.18 15.64
N ASP A 51 19.61 -4.90 16.36
CA ASP A 51 19.83 -6.36 16.24
C ASP A 51 18.67 -7.25 16.74
N ARG A 52 17.60 -6.69 17.33
CA ARG A 52 16.56 -7.49 18.00
C ARG A 52 15.14 -7.00 17.71
N LEU A 53 14.76 -6.98 16.45
CA LEU A 53 13.36 -6.75 16.04
C LEU A 53 12.69 -8.07 15.70
N SER A 54 11.43 -8.26 16.12
CA SER A 54 10.66 -9.43 15.71
C SER A 54 10.29 -9.30 14.21
N PRO A 55 10.02 -10.41 13.50
CA PRO A 55 9.60 -10.36 12.10
C PRO A 55 8.37 -9.49 11.85
N ILE A 56 7.48 -9.38 12.85
CA ILE A 56 6.28 -8.53 12.79
C ILE A 56 6.68 -7.05 12.86
N ASP A 57 7.59 -6.69 13.77
CA ASP A 57 8.07 -5.32 13.91
C ASP A 57 8.78 -4.85 12.65
N VAL A 58 9.62 -5.71 12.06
CA VAL A 58 10.29 -5.44 10.79
C VAL A 58 9.27 -5.22 9.66
N ALA A 59 8.27 -6.09 9.55
CA ALA A 59 7.22 -5.96 8.54
C ALA A 59 6.38 -4.68 8.71
N LEU A 60 6.15 -4.23 9.96
CA LEU A 60 5.46 -2.98 10.24
C LEU A 60 6.30 -1.78 9.79
N LEU A 61 7.59 -1.75 10.10
CA LEU A 61 8.50 -0.68 9.69
C LEU A 61 8.61 -0.58 8.16
N GLU A 62 8.76 -1.71 7.47
CA GLU A 62 8.80 -1.71 6.00
C GLU A 62 7.48 -1.27 5.37
N LEU A 63 6.35 -1.58 5.99
CA LEU A 63 5.04 -1.11 5.55
C LEU A 63 4.89 0.40 5.74
N GLU A 64 5.35 0.93 6.87
CA GLU A 64 5.26 2.36 7.19
C GLU A 64 6.17 3.21 6.30
N GLU A 65 7.35 2.71 5.95
CA GLU A 65 8.26 3.37 5.00
C GLU A 65 7.78 3.21 3.54
N GLY A 66 6.79 2.35 3.28
CA GLY A 66 6.22 2.14 1.94
C GLY A 66 7.18 1.51 0.94
N VAL A 67 8.21 0.78 1.42
CA VAL A 67 9.25 0.15 0.57
C VAL A 67 8.80 -1.18 -0.05
N LEU A 68 7.70 -1.76 0.42
CA LEU A 68 7.20 -3.05 -0.06
C LEU A 68 6.64 -2.94 -1.50
N PRO A 69 7.21 -3.68 -2.49
CA PRO A 69 6.76 -3.64 -3.88
C PRO A 69 5.53 -4.54 -4.08
N ILE A 70 4.42 -4.19 -3.44
CA ILE A 70 3.17 -4.97 -3.48
C ILE A 70 2.00 -4.13 -4.00
N SER A 71 1.06 -4.81 -4.66
CA SER A 71 -0.23 -4.24 -5.06
C SER A 71 -1.35 -5.01 -4.39
N ILE A 72 -2.43 -4.30 -4.06
CA ILE A 72 -3.64 -4.87 -3.49
C ILE A 72 -4.68 -4.97 -4.61
N ARG A 73 -5.14 -6.19 -4.87
CA ARG A 73 -6.29 -6.41 -5.75
C ARG A 73 -7.57 -6.31 -4.94
N ARG A 74 -8.41 -5.32 -5.23
CA ARG A 74 -9.78 -5.23 -4.70
C ARG A 74 -10.74 -5.77 -5.75
N SER A 75 -11.66 -6.64 -5.33
CA SER A 75 -12.64 -7.27 -6.19
C SER A 75 -14.05 -6.97 -5.69
N LEU A 76 -14.94 -6.60 -6.60
CA LEU A 76 -16.37 -6.41 -6.34
C LEU A 76 -17.14 -7.73 -6.56
N PRO A 77 -18.35 -7.86 -6.01
CA PRO A 77 -19.18 -9.07 -6.19
C PRO A 77 -19.57 -9.34 -7.65
N ASP A 78 -19.52 -8.32 -8.51
CA ASP A 78 -19.77 -8.41 -9.95
C ASP A 78 -18.58 -9.01 -10.74
N GLY A 79 -17.46 -9.29 -10.07
CA GLY A 79 -16.24 -9.83 -10.67
C GLY A 79 -15.27 -8.77 -11.20
N THR A 80 -15.65 -7.49 -11.19
CA THR A 80 -14.70 -6.41 -11.52
C THR A 80 -13.61 -6.32 -10.46
N SER A 81 -12.40 -5.97 -10.87
CA SER A 81 -11.26 -5.91 -9.95
C SER A 81 -10.26 -4.84 -10.37
N GLN A 82 -9.68 -4.16 -9.39
CA GLN A 82 -8.64 -3.17 -9.59
C GLN A 82 -7.39 -3.56 -8.81
N ASN A 83 -6.22 -3.47 -9.46
CA ASN A 83 -4.93 -3.61 -8.80
C ASN A 83 -4.47 -2.21 -8.37
N ILE A 84 -4.32 -2.00 -7.07
CA ILE A 84 -3.96 -0.70 -6.48
C ILE A 84 -2.56 -0.83 -5.86
N PRO A 85 -1.56 -0.05 -6.31
CA PRO A 85 -0.25 -0.02 -5.68
C PRO A 85 -0.33 0.41 -4.21
N LEU A 86 0.40 -0.28 -3.32
CA LEU A 86 0.39 0.03 -1.89
C LEU A 86 0.80 1.49 -1.60
N LYS A 87 1.75 2.02 -2.37
CA LYS A 87 2.25 3.40 -2.25
C LYS A 87 1.14 4.45 -2.26
N TRP A 88 0.06 4.22 -3.03
CA TRP A 88 -1.06 5.16 -3.13
C TRP A 88 -1.99 5.11 -1.92
N LEU A 89 -1.97 4.02 -1.16
CA LEU A 89 -2.85 3.79 -0.01
C LEU A 89 -2.23 4.22 1.32
N LEU A 90 -0.90 4.38 1.37
CA LEU A 90 -0.14 4.75 2.57
C LEU A 90 -0.05 6.28 2.76
N HIS A 91 0.15 7.01 1.67
CA HIS A 91 0.04 8.47 1.65
C HIS A 91 -1.28 8.81 0.97
N PRO A 92 -2.42 8.81 1.69
CA PRO A 92 -3.59 9.48 1.15
C PRO A 92 -3.11 10.90 0.88
N VAL A 93 -3.15 11.30 -0.40
CA VAL A 93 -2.91 12.68 -0.84
C VAL A 93 -3.53 13.55 0.22
N GLU A 94 -2.69 14.29 0.96
CA GLU A 94 -3.16 15.09 2.09
C GLU A 94 -4.38 15.85 1.57
N GLU A 95 -5.56 15.52 2.10
CA GLU A 95 -6.75 16.32 1.83
C GLU A 95 -6.29 17.74 2.13
N GLU A 96 -6.22 18.58 1.09
CA GLU A 96 -6.03 20.01 1.25
C GLU A 96 -6.97 20.38 2.39
N LYS A 97 -6.40 20.71 3.55
CA LYS A 97 -7.16 21.21 4.68
C LYS A 97 -7.81 22.47 4.16
N LYS A 98 -9.03 22.36 3.61
CA LYS A 98 -9.80 23.50 3.14
C LYS A 98 -9.83 24.43 4.35
N PRO A 99 -9.20 25.61 4.29
CA PRO A 99 -9.13 26.48 5.44
C PRO A 99 -10.57 26.74 5.85
N ARG A 100 -10.92 26.38 7.09
CA ARG A 100 -12.19 26.82 7.67
C ARG A 100 -12.20 28.32 7.52
N SER A 101 -13.04 28.84 6.64
CA SER A 101 -13.35 30.26 6.58
C SER A 101 -13.77 30.64 8.00
N LYS A 102 -12.92 31.37 8.72
CA LYS A 102 -13.35 32.11 9.89
C LYS A 102 -14.47 33.01 9.39
N LYS A 103 -15.71 32.69 9.75
CA LYS A 103 -16.74 33.72 9.80
C LYS A 103 -16.30 34.64 10.94
N GLU A 104 -15.72 35.76 10.56
CA GLU A 104 -15.76 36.97 11.35
C GLU A 104 -17.25 37.33 11.43
N ASP A 105 -17.88 36.94 12.52
CA ASP A 105 -19.17 37.51 12.91
C ASP A 105 -18.86 38.54 14.00
N GLU A 106 -19.25 39.76 13.66
CA GLU A 106 -19.20 41.05 14.37
C GLU A 106 -19.78 41.03 15.78
#